data_AF-A0A7W1PQI5-F1
#
_entry.id   AF-A0A7W1PQI5-F1
#
_cell.length_a   1.000
_cell.length_b   1.000
_cell.length_c   1.000
_cell.angle_alpha   90.00
_cell.angle_beta   90.00
_cell.angle_gamma   90.00
#
_symmetry.space_group_name_H-M   'P 1'
#
loop_
_entity.id
_entity.type
_entity.pdbx_description
1 polymer ?
#
loop_
_entity_poly.entity_id
_entity_poly.type
_entity_poly.pdbx_seq_one_letter_code
_entity_poly.pdbx_strand_id
1 'polypeptide(L)' 'MLTRLAEIYTLVNEPEEALGTLEPLLAIPSWISPGELRSDPVGAPLRIHPGFARLAGPA' A
#
# COMPACT_ATOMS: atom_id res chain seq x y z
N MET A 1 4.00 -10.03 7.98
CA MET A 1 4.86 -9.15 8.81
C MET A 1 5.18 -7.83 8.12
N LEU A 2 5.52 -7.81 6.82
CA LEU A 2 5.79 -6.56 6.09
C LEU A 2 4.52 -5.72 5.80
N THR A 3 3.36 -6.36 5.61
CA THR A 3 2.05 -5.68 5.56
C THR A 3 1.77 -4.87 6.82
N ARG A 4 1.99 -5.46 8.00
CA ARG A 4 1.81 -4.76 9.28
C ARG A 4 2.71 -3.53 9.45
N LEU A 5 3.89 -3.52 8.82
CA LEU A 5 4.76 -2.34 8.83
C LEU A 5 4.19 -1.21 7.96
N ALA A 6 3.72 -1.52 6.75
CA ALA A 6 3.04 -0.56 5.90
C ALA A 6 1.76 -0.02 6.56
N GLU A 7 1.01 -0.86 7.27
CA GLU A 7 -0.16 -0.44 8.07
C GLU A 7 0.25 0.54 9.17
N ILE A 8 1.32 0.26 9.93
CA ILE A 8 1.82 1.17 10.97
C ILE A 8 2.19 2.51 10.38
N TYR A 9 3.00 2.54 9.32
CA TYR A 9 3.38 3.79 8.63
C TYR A 9 2.16 4.56 8.14
N THR A 10 1.14 3.86 7.63
CA THR A 10 -0.13 4.49 7.25
C THR A 10 -0.84 5.11 8.45
N LEU A 11 -0.89 4.42 9.59
CA LEU A 11 -1.54 4.89 10.82
C LEU A 11 -0.82 6.08 11.48
N VAL A 12 0.51 6.15 11.36
CA VAL A 12 1.31 7.29 11.89
C VAL A 12 1.47 8.42 10.89
N ASN A 13 0.73 8.39 9.77
CA ASN A 13 0.75 9.40 8.72
C ASN A 13 2.15 9.58 8.06
N GLU A 14 2.83 8.47 7.83
CA GLU A 14 4.09 8.34 7.06
C GLU A 14 3.85 7.60 5.73
N PRO A 15 3.21 8.26 4.75
CA PRO A 15 2.73 7.63 3.53
C PRO A 15 3.86 7.22 2.57
N GLU A 16 4.98 7.95 2.52
CA GLU A 16 6.13 7.57 1.70
C GLU A 16 6.75 6.24 2.16
N GLU A 17 6.93 6.06 3.47
CA GLU A 17 7.47 4.83 4.07
C GLU A 17 6.51 3.64 3.90
N ALA A 18 5.21 3.89 4.03
CA ALA A 18 4.18 2.90 3.75
C ALA A 18 4.24 2.41 2.30
N LEU A 19 4.31 3.33 1.34
CA LEU A 19 4.39 3.01 -0.09
C LEU A 19 5.71 2.33 -0.45
N GLY A 20 6.84 2.77 0.11
CA GLY A 20 8.14 2.14 -0.07
C GLY A 20 8.19 0.71 0.49
N THR A 21 7.42 0.43 1.55
CA THR A 21 7.26 -0.93 2.08
C THR A 21 6.38 -1.81 1.18
N LEU A 22 5.35 -1.25 0.55
CA LEU A 22 4.40 -1.97 -0.31
C LEU A 22 4.95 -2.29 -1.70
N GLU A 23 5.76 -1.40 -2.28
CA GLU A 23 6.33 -1.57 -3.62
C GLU A 23 7.07 -2.92 -3.83
N PRO A 24 8.03 -3.34 -2.98
CA PRO A 24 8.70 -4.62 -3.16
C PRO A 24 7.78 -5.83 -2.89
N LEU A 25 6.72 -5.67 -2.11
CA LEU A 25 5.75 -6.73 -1.85
C LEU A 25 4.87 -6.99 -3.06
N LEU A 26 4.48 -5.93 -3.77
CA LEU A 26 3.68 -6.00 -4.99
C LEU A 26 4.47 -6.54 -6.18
N ALA A 27 5.80 -6.42 -6.16
CA ALA A 27 6.67 -7.01 -7.17
C ALA A 27 6.72 -8.55 -7.12
N ILE A 28 6.30 -9.16 -6.02
CA ILE A 28 6.31 -10.60 -5.82
C ILE A 28 4.87 -11.13 -5.94
N PRO A 29 4.58 -12.07 -6.86
CA PRO A 29 3.28 -12.71 -6.94
C PRO A 29 2.89 -13.32 -5.58
N SER A 30 1.89 -12.74 -4.94
CA SER A 30 1.43 -13.14 -3.62
C SER A 30 -0.05 -12.78 -3.44
N TRP A 31 -0.57 -13.00 -2.24
CA TRP A 31 -1.91 -12.55 -1.85
C TRP A 31 -2.01 -11.03 -1.74
N ILE A 32 -0.88 -10.32 -1.64
CA ILE A 32 -0.83 -8.86 -1.68
C ILE A 32 -0.84 -8.46 -3.15
N SER A 33 -1.99 -7.98 -3.61
CA SER A 33 -2.19 -7.56 -5.00
C SER A 33 -2.63 -6.08 -5.06
N PRO A 34 -2.46 -5.42 -6.21
CA PRO A 34 -2.98 -4.06 -6.41
C PRO A 34 -4.50 -3.96 -6.17
N GLY A 35 -5.26 -5.01 -6.50
CA GLY A 35 -6.70 -5.09 -6.25
C GLY A 35 -7.05 -5.16 -4.75
N GLU A 36 -6.27 -5.91 -3.97
CA GLU A 36 -6.44 -5.95 -2.51
C GLU A 36 -6.11 -4.61 -1.88
N LEU A 37 -5.04 -3.95 -2.32
CA LEU A 37 -4.65 -2.61 -1.84
C LEU A 37 -5.78 -1.57 -2.03
N ARG A 38 -6.51 -1.66 -3.15
CA ARG A 38 -7.67 -0.79 -3.41
C ARG A 38 -8.83 -1.08 -2.47
N SER A 39 -9.05 -2.34 -2.13
CA SER A 39 -10.20 -2.79 -1.34
C SER A 39 -9.97 -2.66 0.18
N ASP A 40 -8.72 -2.74 0.62
CA ASP A 40 -8.36 -2.71 2.04
C ASP A 40 -8.66 -1.33 2.68
N PRO A 41 -9.46 -1.27 3.76
CA PRO A 41 -9.70 -0.05 4.52
C PRO A 41 -8.44 0.57 5.13
N VAL A 42 -7.43 -0.23 5.47
CA VAL A 42 -6.18 0.28 6.04
C VAL A 42 -5.42 1.12 5.02
N GLY A 43 -5.53 0.81 3.73
CA GLY A 43 -4.96 1.61 2.65
C GLY A 43 -5.73 2.88 2.33
N ALA A 44 -6.89 3.13 2.94
CA ALA A 44 -7.74 4.29 2.61
C ALA A 44 -7.02 5.65 2.75
N PRO A 45 -6.19 5.91 3.77
CA PRO A 45 -5.42 7.14 3.88
C PRO A 45 -4.36 7.30 2.78
N LEU A 46 -3.84 6.19 2.22
CA LEU A 46 -2.84 6.24 1.15
C LEU A 46 -3.45 6.59 -0.20
N ARG A 47 -4.78 6.42 -0.39
CA ARG A 47 -5.45 6.65 -1.68
C ARG A 47 -5.32 8.09 -2.20
N ILE A 48 -5.11 9.06 -1.31
CA ILE A 48 -4.90 10.46 -1.68
C ILE A 48 -3.46 10.73 -2.14
N HIS A 49 -2.51 9.83 -1.84
CA HIS A 49 -1.12 9.99 -2.25
C HIS A 49 -0.92 9.58 -3.71
N PRO A 50 -0.20 10.39 -4.51
CA PRO A 50 0.02 10.10 -5.93
C PRO A 50 0.81 8.79 -6.16
N GLY A 51 1.66 8.39 -5.20
CA GLY A 51 2.38 7.12 -5.26
C GLY A 51 1.47 5.89 -5.13
N PHE A 52 0.31 6.01 -4.47
CA PHE A 52 -0.63 4.91 -4.33
C PHE A 52 -1.23 4.50 -5.68
N ALA A 53 -1.64 5.46 -6.52
CA ALA A 53 -2.19 5.16 -7.85
C ALA A 53 -1.22 4.38 -8.74
N ARG A 54 0.09 4.60 -8.55
CA ARG A 54 1.15 3.84 -9.26
C ARG A 54 1.16 2.37 -8.84
N LEU A 55 1.03 2.10 -7.55
CA LEU A 55 1.10 0.76 -6.97
C LEU A 55 -0.22 -0.02 -7.12
N ALA A 56 -1.35 0.66 -7.00
CA ALA A 56 -2.69 0.08 -7.08
C ALA A 56 -3.13 -0.24 -8.53
N GLY A 57 -2.42 0.30 -9.52
CA GLY A 57 -2.73 0.14 -10.94
C GLY A 57 -4.05 0.81 -11.34
N PRO A 58 -4.40 0.76 -12.65
CA PRO A 58 -5.70 1.20 -13.11
C PRO A 58 -6.83 0.36 -12.46
N ALA A 59 -7.98 1.00 -12.25
CA ALA A 59 -9.15 0.40 -11.63
C ALA A 59 -9.63 -0.84 -12.40
#